data_AF-X1JV51-F1
#
_entry.id   AF-X1JV51-F1
#
_cell.length_a   1.000
_cell.length_b   1.000
_cell.length_c   1.000
_cell.angle_alpha   90.00
_cell.angle_beta   90.00
_cell.angle_gamma   90.00
#
_symmetry.space_group_name_H-M   'P 1'
#
loop_
_entity.id
_entity.type
_entity.pdbx_description
1 polymer ?
#
loop_
_entity_poly.entity_id
_entity_poly.type
_entity_poly.pdbx_seq_one_letter_code
_entity_poly.pdbx_strand_id
1 'polypeptide(L)' 'MALKIWLDDKLVDEAEAKISIFDHGVLYGDGVFEGIRVYNGRIFEHEAHIKRLYESAKAIRLVVPMSKDELIRAAEKTT' A
#
# COMPACT_ATOMS: atom_id res chain seq x y z
N MET A 1 -12.30 11.88 10.74
CA MET A 1 -12.64 11.27 9.44
C MET A 1 -12.66 9.77 9.63
N ALA A 2 -13.60 9.07 9.00
CA ALA A 2 -13.61 7.60 9.02
C ALA A 2 -12.37 7.07 8.28
N LEU A 3 -11.81 5.95 8.76
CA LEU A 3 -10.68 5.29 8.12
C LEU A 3 -11.13 4.79 6.74
N LYS A 4 -10.47 5.26 5.68
CA LYS A 4 -10.66 4.75 4.31
C LYS A 4 -9.47 3.87 3.93
N ILE A 5 -9.76 2.76 3.28
CA ILE A 5 -8.76 1.78 2.84
C ILE A 5 -8.75 1.79 1.32
N TRP A 6 -7.58 1.89 0.71
CA TRP A 6 -7.43 1.71 -0.72
C TRP A 6 -7.28 0.21 -1.02
N LEU A 7 -8.18 -0.33 -1.84
CA LEU A 7 -8.25 -1.74 -2.23
C LEU A 7 -8.74 -1.84 -3.68
N ASP A 8 -7.96 -2.50 -4.55
CA ASP A 8 -8.27 -2.72 -5.97
C ASP A 8 -8.80 -1.45 -6.68
N ASP A 9 -7.98 -0.39 -6.67
CA ASP A 9 -8.27 0.93 -7.26
C ASP A 9 -9.40 1.75 -6.62
N LYS A 10 -9.98 1.30 -5.50
CA LYS A 10 -11.12 1.96 -4.83
C LYS A 10 -10.81 2.30 -3.38
N LEU A 11 -11.43 3.38 -2.89
CA LEU A 11 -11.50 3.67 -1.46
C LEU A 11 -12.74 3.01 -0.88
N VAL A 12 -12.55 2.10 0.06
CA VAL A 12 -13.62 1.38 0.76
C VAL A 12 -13.62 1.73 2.24
N ASP A 13 -14.76 1.53 2.90
CA ASP A 13 -14.83 1.59 4.36
C ASP A 13 -14.21 0.32 4.98
N GLU A 14 -13.80 0.42 6.25
CA GLU A 14 -13.16 -0.69 6.98
C GLU A 14 -13.95 -2.01 6.91
N ALA A 15 -15.28 -1.94 7.04
CA ALA A 15 -16.15 -3.11 6.99
C ALA A 15 -16.23 -3.79 5.61
N GLU A 16 -15.83 -3.09 4.55
CA GLU A 16 -15.87 -3.56 3.17
C GLU A 16 -14.51 -4.04 2.65
N ALA A 17 -13.41 -3.68 3.33
CA ALA A 17 -12.07 -4.11 2.97
C ALA A 17 -11.90 -5.62 3.18
N LYS A 18 -11.83 -6.38 2.08
CA LYS A 18 -11.77 -7.83 2.08
C LYS A 18 -10.77 -8.31 1.04
N ILE A 19 -9.93 -9.25 1.43
CA ILE A 19 -9.04 -9.99 0.53
C ILE A 19 -9.42 -11.47 0.54
N SER A 20 -8.98 -12.20 -0.48
CA SER A 20 -9.20 -13.66 -0.53
C SER A 20 -8.45 -14.36 0.60
N ILE A 21 -9.05 -15.38 1.19
CA ILE A 21 -8.34 -16.28 2.13
C ILE A 21 -7.20 -17.05 1.44
N PHE A 22 -7.25 -17.16 0.11
CA PHE A 22 -6.21 -17.77 -0.71
C PHE A 22 -5.12 -16.79 -1.16
N ASP A 23 -5.14 -15.55 -0.68
CA ASP A 23 -4.08 -14.60 -0.94
C ASP A 23 -2.75 -15.14 -0.38
N HIS A 24 -1.69 -15.07 -1.19
CA HIS A 24 -0.38 -15.64 -0.85
C HIS A 24 0.25 -14.93 0.37
N GLY A 25 -0.03 -13.62 0.54
CA GLY A 25 0.36 -12.84 1.71
C GLY A 25 -0.33 -13.31 2.98
N VAL A 26 -1.57 -13.83 2.89
CA VAL A 26 -2.29 -14.40 4.03
C VAL A 26 -1.82 -15.81 4.35
N LEU A 27 -1.73 -16.67 3.33
CA LEU A 27 -1.41 -18.09 3.53
C LEU A 27 0.05 -18.33 3.90
N TYR A 28 0.98 -17.53 3.36
CA TYR A 28 2.41 -17.79 3.45
C TYR A 28 3.24 -16.59 3.94
N GLY A 29 2.60 -15.44 4.19
CA GLY A 29 3.30 -14.23 4.64
C GLY A 29 4.16 -13.58 3.56
N ASP A 30 3.91 -13.89 2.29
CA ASP A 30 4.67 -13.37 1.16
C ASP A 30 4.18 -11.97 0.78
N GLY A 31 4.77 -10.96 1.44
CA GLY A 31 4.44 -9.57 1.23
C GLY A 31 5.47 -8.65 1.87
N VAL A 32 5.39 -7.37 1.50
CA VAL A 32 6.17 -6.29 2.11
C VAL A 32 5.23 -5.17 2.54
N PHE A 33 5.63 -4.40 3.54
CA PHE A 33 4.82 -3.28 4.02
C PHE A 33 5.71 -2.07 4.37
N GLU A 34 5.08 -0.90 4.45
CA GLU A 34 5.68 0.34 4.89
C GLU A 34 4.80 0.99 5.98
N GLY A 35 5.44 1.56 7.00
CA GLY A 35 4.78 2.44 7.95
C GLY A 35 5.08 3.89 7.58
N ILE A 36 4.07 4.64 7.16
CA ILE A 36 4.22 6.01 6.68
C ILE A 36 3.41 6.97 7.56
N ARG A 37 3.96 8.15 7.84
CA ARG A 37 3.28 9.20 8.62
C ARG A 37 2.70 10.28 7.70
N VAL A 38 1.54 10.78 8.08
CA VAL A 38 0.87 11.90 7.41
C VAL A 38 0.75 13.05 8.41
N TYR A 39 1.16 14.24 7.99
CA TYR A 39 1.04 15.46 8.76
C TYR A 39 0.30 16.51 7.94
N ASN A 40 -0.80 17.05 8.46
CA ASN A 40 -1.61 18.07 7.78
C ASN A 40 -1.98 17.70 6.33
N GLY A 41 -2.39 16.45 6.11
CA GLY A 41 -2.76 15.94 4.77
C GLY A 41 -1.57 15.73 3.82
N ARG A 42 -0.33 15.76 4.31
CA ARG A 42 0.87 15.52 3.49
C ARG A 42 1.64 14.32 4.01
N ILE A 43 1.97 13.42 3.09
CA ILE A 43 2.79 12.24 3.38
C ILE A 43 4.23 12.69 3.60
N PHE A 44 4.81 12.33 4.75
CA PHE A 44 6.21 12.61 5.06
C PHE A 44 7.13 11.68 4.27
N GLU A 45 8.16 12.24 3.62
CA GLU A 45 9.18 11.47 2.87
C GLU A 45 8.58 10.46 1.87
N HIS A 46 7.48 10.85 1.20
CA HIS A 46 6.63 9.95 0.41
C HIS A 46 7.42 9.10 -0.61
N GLU A 47 8.21 9.76 -1.47
CA GLU A 47 9.02 9.08 -2.48
C GLU A 47 10.06 8.12 -1.86
N ALA A 48 10.65 8.49 -0.72
CA ALA A 48 11.63 7.66 -0.04
C ALA A 48 11.00 6.37 0.50
N HIS A 49 9.80 6.47 1.09
CA HIS A 49 9.03 5.30 1.53
C HIS A 49 8.64 4.40 0.36
N ILE A 50 8.11 4.95 -0.74
CA ILE A 50 7.74 4.15 -1.92
C ILE A 50 8.98 3.51 -2.55
N LYS A 51 10.10 4.23 -2.63
CA LYS A 51 11.36 3.64 -3.09
C LYS A 51 11.74 2.43 -2.23
N ARG A 52 11.69 2.54 -0.90
CA ARG A 52 12.05 1.45 0.02
C ARG A 52 11.11 0.26 -0.13
N LEU A 53 9.80 0.48 -0.29
CA LEU A 53 8.83 -0.59 -0.55
C LEU A 53 9.21 -1.42 -1.78
N TYR A 54 9.57 -0.77 -2.89
CA TYR A 54 9.96 -1.45 -4.12
C TYR A 54 11.30 -2.19 -3.99
N GLU A 55 12.27 -1.64 -3.26
CA GLU A 55 13.51 -2.38 -2.97
C GLU A 55 13.24 -3.62 -2.09
N SER A 56 12.34 -3.52 -1.11
CA SER A 56 11.89 -4.66 -0.30
C SER A 56 11.20 -5.73 -1.16
N ALA A 57 10.27 -5.33 -2.03
CA ALA A 57 9.60 -6.25 -2.95
C ALA A 57 10.61 -6.97 -3.86
N LYS A 58 11.58 -6.22 -4.39
CA LYS A 58 12.67 -6.77 -5.21
C LYS A 58 13.52 -7.78 -4.43
N ALA A 59 13.82 -7.54 -3.15
CA ALA A 59 14.63 -8.44 -2.32
C ALA A 59 14.00 -9.84 -2.19
N ILE A 60 12.67 -9.93 -2.18
CA ILE A 60 11.92 -11.20 -2.13
C ILE A 60 11.43 -11.68 -3.50
N ARG A 61 11.80 -10.98 -4.58
CA ARG A 61 11.35 -11.25 -5.97
C ARG A 61 9.84 -11.10 -6.18
N LEU A 62 9.19 -10.28 -5.36
CA LEU A 62 7.78 -9.93 -5.52
C LEU A 62 7.63 -8.90 -6.65
N VAL A 63 6.75 -9.19 -7.60
CA VAL A 63 6.41 -8.27 -8.69
C VAL A 63 5.24 -7.40 -8.25
N VAL A 64 5.48 -6.10 -8.12
CA VAL A 64 4.42 -5.13 -7.84
C VAL A 64 3.72 -4.78 -9.16
N PRO A 65 2.39 -4.98 -9.28
CA PRO A 65 1.66 -4.77 -10.55
C PRO A 65 1.35 -3.30 -10.86
N MET A 66 1.96 -2.37 -10.12
CA MET A 66 1.81 -0.92 -10.29
C MET A 66 3.19 -0.30 -10.51
N SER A 67 3.23 0.86 -11.17
CA SER A 67 4.40 1.73 -11.18
C SER A 67 4.52 2.50 -9.86
N LYS A 68 5.73 2.99 -9.57
CA LYS A 68 5.99 3.83 -8.38
C LYS A 68 5.07 5.04 -8.34
N ASP A 69 4.88 5.71 -9.48
CA ASP A 69 4.04 6.91 -9.59
C ASP A 69 2.55 6.61 -9.39
N GLU A 70 2.06 5.47 -9.85
CA GLU A 70 0.69 5.04 -9.59
C GLU A 70 0.47 4.77 -8.10
N LEU A 71 1.44 4.13 -7.44
CA LEU A 71 1.33 3.85 -6.01
C LEU A 71 1.42 5.13 -5.16
N ILE A 72 2.25 6.10 -5.55
CA ILE A 72 2.30 7.44 -4.95
C ILE A 72 0.91 8.08 -5.05
N ARG A 73 0.32 8.15 -6.25
CA ARG A 73 -1.02 8.72 -6.44
C ARG A 73 -2.10 7.96 -5.68
N ALA A 74 -1.97 6.66 -5.49
CA ALA A 74 -2.91 5.87 -4.69
C ALA A 74 -2.82 6.22 -3.20
N ALA A 75 -1.61 6.33 -2.66
CA ALA A 75 -1.38 6.71 -1.26
C ALA A 75 -1.87 8.14 -0.94
N GLU A 76 -1.74 9.07 -1.89
CA GLU A 76 -2.29 10.44 -1.74
C GLU A 76 -3.82 10.47 -1.62
N LYS A 77 -4.53 9.46 -2.14
CA LYS A 77 -5.99 9.37 -1.97
C LYS A 77 -6.41 8.98 -0.54
N THR A 78 -5.47 8.52 0.29
CA THR A 78 -5.76 8.05 1.66
C THR A 78 -5.34 9.03 2.76
N THR A 79 -4.81 10.22 2.40
CA THR A 79 -4.45 11.29 3.35
C THR A 79 -5.61 12.21 3.66
#